data_AF-A0A494YX54-F1
#
_entry.id   AF-A0A494YX54-F1
#
_cell.length_a   1.000
_cell.length_b   1.000
_cell.length_c   1.000
_cell.angle_alpha   90.00
_cell.angle_beta   90.00
_cell.angle_gamma   90.00
#
_symmetry.space_group_name_H-M   'P 1'
#
loop_
_entity.id
_entity.type
_entity.pdbx_description
1 polymer ?
#
loop_
_entity_poly.entity_id
_entity_poly.type
_entity_poly.pdbx_seq_one_letter_code
_entity_poly.pdbx_strand_id
1 'polypeptide(L)'
;MKVLYFDCFSGLSGDMTIGALLDAGADFSHLEKELKKLHIEDEYELKIDKIVKNGITSTKFDVILKNDGQLHSHIGHAHGHAHGEHAHTHTHHDHADTHQHHDHSHTHDENHDHSHDHSHDHSHQHEHGHHHHHHHEHHHDHGHAHHHDHHHRAYRDIVKLIDDAELSSKVKEMALAMFKKIGEAEGRIHGLALQDVHFHEVGAVDSIIDIVGTAILIDQLGVDTIKSAAVPTGFGKIHIDHGIYPVPAPATLEILRGVQVVESEIKAELTTPTGAAIVAVLASEFCSFPSMKVTEIGYGAGTKTFPNHPNVLRVVIGEQ
;
A
#
# COMPACT_ATOMS: atom_id res chain seq x y z
N MET A 1 -31.59 18.50 -3.17
CA MET A 1 -30.83 17.31 -3.63
C MET A 1 -29.81 16.96 -2.55
N LYS A 2 -29.76 15.71 -2.08
CA LYS A 2 -28.81 15.25 -1.07
C LYS A 2 -27.47 14.89 -1.72
N VAL A 3 -26.41 15.59 -1.32
CA VAL A 3 -25.07 15.46 -1.88
C VAL A 3 -24.14 14.83 -0.86
N LEU A 4 -23.33 13.86 -1.30
CA LEU A 4 -22.14 13.39 -0.60
C LEU A 4 -20.91 13.95 -1.31
N TYR A 5 -20.04 14.63 -0.57
CA TYR A 5 -18.76 15.12 -1.06
C TYR A 5 -17.62 14.35 -0.40
N PHE A 6 -16.83 13.65 -1.21
CA PHE A 6 -15.57 13.05 -0.80
C PHE A 6 -14.48 14.12 -0.76
N ASP A 7 -14.02 14.47 0.43
CA ASP A 7 -12.91 15.39 0.61
C ASP A 7 -11.63 14.61 0.88
N CYS A 8 -10.98 14.25 -0.22
CA CYS A 8 -9.84 13.34 -0.27
C CYS A 8 -8.51 13.97 0.14
N PHE A 9 -8.48 15.08 0.87
CA PHE A 9 -7.27 15.89 1.10
C PHE A 9 -6.05 15.12 1.68
N SER A 10 -6.26 13.99 2.35
CA SER A 10 -5.21 13.11 2.89
C SER A 10 -5.17 11.72 2.24
N GLY A 11 -5.85 11.53 1.12
CA GLY A 11 -5.98 10.23 0.47
C GLY A 11 -7.31 9.54 0.75
N LEU A 12 -7.42 8.32 0.23
CA LEU A 12 -8.60 7.49 0.40
C LEU A 12 -8.29 6.00 0.19
N SER A 13 -8.93 5.18 1.01
CA SER A 13 -8.96 3.72 0.90
C SER A 13 -10.37 3.23 1.24
N GLY A 14 -10.64 1.95 1.01
CA GLY A 14 -11.95 1.36 1.28
C GLY A 14 -12.33 1.44 2.77
N ASP A 15 -11.44 1.02 3.66
CA ASP A 15 -11.62 1.12 5.12
C ASP A 15 -11.85 2.57 5.60
N MET A 16 -11.10 3.53 5.06
CA MET A 16 -11.30 4.97 5.31
C MET A 16 -12.66 5.43 4.81
N THR A 17 -13.14 4.90 3.69
CA THR A 17 -14.46 5.23 3.14
C THR A 17 -15.57 4.73 4.04
N ILE A 18 -15.54 3.46 4.43
CA ILE A 18 -16.52 2.88 5.36
C ILE A 18 -16.51 3.64 6.69
N GLY A 19 -15.33 3.85 7.28
CA GLY A 19 -15.19 4.60 8.52
C GLY A 19 -15.79 6.01 8.43
N ALA A 20 -15.54 6.73 7.34
CA ALA A 20 -16.06 8.07 7.14
C ALA A 20 -17.58 8.10 6.98
N LEU A 21 -18.16 7.15 6.24
CA LEU A 21 -19.61 7.05 6.05
C LEU A 21 -20.33 6.68 7.36
N LEU A 22 -19.76 5.76 8.16
CA LEU A 22 -20.27 5.43 9.49
C LEU A 22 -20.19 6.63 10.45
N ASP A 23 -19.08 7.38 10.41
CA ASP A 23 -18.94 8.60 11.22
C ASP A 23 -19.94 9.69 10.82
N ALA A 24 -20.33 9.74 9.54
CA ALA A 24 -21.36 10.65 9.01
C ALA A 24 -22.81 10.19 9.29
N GLY A 25 -23.01 9.17 10.14
CA GLY A 25 -24.33 8.76 10.62
C GLY A 25 -24.92 7.52 9.95
N ALA A 26 -24.16 6.79 9.12
CA ALA A 26 -24.59 5.48 8.63
C ALA A 26 -24.55 4.41 9.75
N ASP A 27 -25.40 3.40 9.69
CA ASP A 27 -25.58 2.42 10.77
C ASP A 27 -24.73 1.16 10.55
N PHE A 28 -23.81 0.92 11.49
CA PHE A 28 -22.92 -0.24 11.49
C PHE A 28 -23.68 -1.57 11.58
N SER A 29 -24.75 -1.66 12.37
CA SER A 29 -25.51 -2.91 12.51
C SER A 29 -26.24 -3.28 11.22
N HIS A 30 -26.67 -2.28 10.44
CA HIS A 30 -27.20 -2.50 9.10
C HIS A 30 -26.13 -3.02 8.14
N LEU A 31 -24.92 -2.42 8.16
CA LEU A 31 -23.78 -2.89 7.36
C LEU A 31 -23.46 -4.36 7.65
N GLU A 32 -23.35 -4.74 8.92
CA GLU A 32 -23.10 -6.13 9.32
C GLU A 32 -24.18 -7.09 8.80
N LYS A 33 -25.45 -6.68 8.90
CA LYS A 33 -26.59 -7.49 8.45
C LYS A 33 -26.57 -7.70 6.94
N GLU A 34 -26.29 -6.65 6.16
CA GLU A 34 -26.27 -6.73 4.70
C GLU A 34 -25.06 -7.51 4.19
N LEU A 35 -23.87 -7.33 4.78
CA LEU A 35 -22.68 -8.08 4.40
C LEU A 35 -22.81 -9.60 4.62
N LYS A 36 -23.55 -10.05 5.64
CA LYS A 36 -23.86 -11.48 5.85
C LYS A 36 -24.58 -12.15 4.68
N LYS A 37 -25.23 -11.36 3.81
CA LYS A 37 -25.89 -11.89 2.61
C LYS A 37 -24.91 -12.32 1.52
N LEU A 38 -23.62 -12.00 1.67
CA LEU A 38 -22.55 -12.52 0.81
C LEU A 38 -22.14 -13.96 1.18
N HIS A 39 -22.58 -14.50 2.32
CA HIS A 39 -22.26 -15.86 2.77
C HIS A 39 -20.77 -16.14 2.94
N ILE A 40 -20.02 -15.14 3.45
CA ILE A 40 -18.58 -15.20 3.74
C ILE A 40 -18.26 -14.75 5.18
N GLU A 41 -19.26 -14.71 6.07
CA GLU A 41 -19.15 -14.22 7.46
C GLU A 41 -18.20 -15.04 8.35
N ASP A 42 -17.89 -16.27 7.93
CA ASP A 42 -16.93 -17.13 8.62
C ASP A 42 -15.48 -16.77 8.30
N GLU A 43 -15.22 -15.93 7.30
CA GLU A 43 -13.88 -15.52 6.87
C GLU A 43 -13.38 -14.25 7.59
N TYR A 44 -14.27 -13.49 8.24
CA TYR A 44 -13.91 -12.22 8.85
C TYR A 44 -14.70 -11.86 10.12
N GLU A 45 -14.17 -10.91 10.88
CA GLU A 45 -14.84 -10.16 11.93
C GLU A 45 -14.67 -8.66 11.64
N LEU A 46 -15.72 -7.87 11.90
CA LEU A 46 -15.68 -6.41 11.69
C LEU A 46 -15.52 -5.70 13.02
N LYS A 47 -14.66 -4.68 13.03
CA LYS A 47 -14.45 -3.85 14.21
C LYS A 47 -14.49 -2.37 13.84
N ILE A 48 -15.09 -1.58 14.72
CA ILE A 48 -15.03 -0.13 14.67
C ILE A 48 -14.52 0.45 15.98
N ASP A 49 -13.60 1.40 15.87
CA ASP A 49 -13.05 2.13 17.02
C ASP A 49 -13.01 3.63 16.73
N LYS A 50 -13.11 4.47 17.76
CA LYS A 50 -12.77 5.89 17.64
C LYS A 50 -11.29 6.08 17.93
N ILE A 51 -10.57 6.66 16.98
CA ILE A 51 -9.15 6.99 17.14
C ILE A 51 -8.89 8.45 16.81
N VAL A 52 -7.75 8.98 17.26
CA VAL A 52 -7.33 10.35 16.96
C VAL A 52 -6.14 10.34 16.01
N LYS A 53 -6.28 11.01 14.86
CA LYS A 53 -5.21 11.22 13.87
C LYS A 53 -4.91 12.72 13.82
N ASN A 54 -3.76 13.10 14.38
CA ASN A 54 -3.27 14.49 14.44
C ASN A 54 -4.33 15.49 14.95
N GLY A 55 -5.04 15.11 16.02
CA GLY A 55 -6.07 15.95 16.65
C GLY A 55 -7.47 15.78 16.07
N ILE A 56 -7.65 15.03 14.98
CA ILE A 56 -8.96 14.74 14.40
C ILE A 56 -9.45 13.39 14.96
N THR A 57 -10.56 13.39 15.68
CA THR A 57 -11.28 12.15 16.05
C THR A 57 -11.90 11.55 14.79
N SER A 58 -11.73 10.26 14.58
CA SER A 58 -12.14 9.55 13.36
C SER A 58 -12.57 8.13 13.68
N THR A 59 -13.46 7.57 12.88
CA THR A 59 -13.82 6.15 12.94
C THR A 59 -12.77 5.34 12.20
N LYS A 60 -12.11 4.42 12.90
CA LYS A 60 -11.33 3.35 12.29
C LYS A 60 -12.25 2.16 12.07
N PHE A 61 -12.26 1.64 10.84
CA PHE A 61 -12.93 0.40 10.47
C PHE A 61 -11.84 -0.63 10.16
N ASP A 62 -11.97 -1.83 10.73
CA ASP A 62 -11.04 -2.93 10.52
C ASP A 62 -11.81 -4.20 10.13
N VAL A 63 -11.26 -4.90 9.12
CA VAL A 63 -11.67 -6.25 8.75
C VAL A 63 -10.60 -7.20 9.28
N ILE A 64 -10.99 -8.09 10.18
CA ILE A 64 -10.09 -9.03 10.85
C ILE A 64 -10.33 -10.41 10.25
N LEU A 65 -9.36 -10.95 9.52
CA LEU A 65 -9.52 -12.25 8.86
C LEU A 65 -9.45 -13.39 9.88
N LYS A 66 -10.39 -14.34 9.73
CA LYS A 66 -10.45 -15.58 10.51
C LYS A 66 -9.67 -16.67 9.77
N ASN A 67 -8.44 -16.94 10.19
CA ASN A 67 -7.70 -18.13 9.76
C ASN A 67 -7.72 -19.19 10.88
N ASP A 68 -7.67 -20.46 10.50
CA ASP A 68 -7.54 -21.67 11.35
C ASP A 68 -6.51 -21.49 12.49
N GLY A 69 -6.91 -20.85 13.60
CA GLY A 69 -6.15 -20.72 14.84
C GLY A 69 -5.24 -19.50 15.02
N GLN A 70 -5.25 -18.49 14.13
CA GLN A 70 -4.51 -17.23 14.38
C GLN A 70 -5.31 -16.01 13.89
N LEU A 71 -5.70 -15.13 14.82
CA LEU A 71 -6.22 -13.80 14.52
C LEU A 71 -5.11 -12.96 13.88
N HIS A 72 -5.22 -12.71 12.58
CA HIS A 72 -4.36 -11.75 11.89
C HIS A 72 -5.23 -10.54 11.51
N SER A 73 -4.98 -9.40 12.16
CA SER A 73 -5.53 -8.13 11.71
C SER A 73 -4.80 -7.73 10.43
N HIS A 74 -5.49 -7.70 9.30
CA HIS A 74 -4.92 -7.16 8.08
C HIS A 74 -4.90 -5.64 8.18
N ILE A 75 -3.77 -5.14 8.64
CA ILE A 75 -3.33 -3.77 8.40
C ILE A 75 -3.16 -3.68 6.89
N GLY A 76 -4.14 -3.08 6.20
CA GLY A 76 -4.17 -2.96 4.73
C GLY A 76 -2.78 -2.75 4.14
N HIS A 77 -2.42 -3.58 3.15
CA HIS A 77 -1.08 -3.75 2.59
C HIS A 77 -0.25 -2.46 2.59
N ALA A 78 0.47 -2.28 3.68
CA ALA A 78 1.41 -1.20 3.89
C ALA A 78 2.63 -1.83 4.55
N HIS A 79 3.46 -2.48 3.75
CA HIS A 79 4.80 -2.90 4.16
C HIS A 79 5.66 -1.65 4.40
N GLY A 80 5.45 -1.02 5.55
CA GLY A 80 6.30 0.01 6.11
C GLY A 80 7.45 -0.62 6.87
N HIS A 81 8.38 -1.28 6.19
CA HIS A 81 9.68 -1.55 6.79
C HIS A 81 10.44 -0.22 6.85
N ALA A 82 10.45 0.38 8.04
CA ALA A 82 11.45 1.35 8.40
C ALA A 82 12.81 0.63 8.39
N HIS A 83 13.52 0.69 7.27
CA HIS A 83 14.94 0.40 7.27
C HIS A 83 15.60 1.51 8.09
N GLY A 84 15.87 1.20 9.36
CA GLY A 84 16.92 1.88 10.10
C GLY A 84 18.19 1.82 9.26
N GLU A 85 18.81 2.97 9.08
CA GLU A 85 20.08 3.12 8.37
C GLU A 85 21.13 2.21 9.03
N HIS A 86 21.34 1.02 8.48
CA HIS A 86 22.54 0.26 8.77
C HIS A 86 23.68 0.90 8.00
N ALA A 87 24.30 1.89 8.63
CA ALA A 87 25.65 2.30 8.29
C ALA A 87 26.56 1.09 8.51
N HIS A 88 26.98 0.45 7.42
CA HIS A 88 28.08 -0.51 7.46
C HIS A 88 29.38 0.27 7.63
N THR A 89 29.75 0.53 8.87
CA THR A 89 31.13 0.88 9.22
C THR A 89 31.98 -0.37 9.07
N HIS A 90 32.76 -0.46 7.99
CA HIS A 90 33.86 -1.41 7.91
C HIS A 90 34.97 -0.96 8.84
N THR A 91 34.91 -1.38 10.10
CA THR A 91 36.07 -1.40 11.00
C THR A 91 36.99 -2.53 10.56
N HIS A 92 38.04 -2.20 9.80
CA HIS A 92 39.23 -3.04 9.70
C HIS A 92 39.83 -3.17 11.11
N HIS A 93 39.85 -4.38 11.65
CA HIS A 93 40.73 -4.72 12.77
C HIS A 93 42.13 -4.94 12.20
N ASP A 94 42.94 -3.88 12.23
CA ASP A 94 44.39 -4.04 12.11
C ASP A 94 44.92 -4.58 13.43
N HIS A 95 45.47 -5.79 13.37
CA HIS A 95 46.23 -6.37 14.44
C HIS A 95 47.51 -5.56 14.66
N ALA A 96 47.74 -5.20 15.91
CA ALA A 96 48.95 -4.57 16.39
C ALA A 96 50.16 -5.46 16.14
N ASP A 97 51.10 -4.97 15.34
CA ASP A 97 52.51 -5.34 15.48
C ASP A 97 53.34 -4.07 15.71
N THR A 98 53.94 -4.08 16.89
CA THR A 98 54.82 -3.08 17.46
C THR A 98 56.12 -2.95 16.67
N HIS A 99 56.41 -1.76 16.12
CA HIS A 99 57.79 -1.31 15.94
C HIS A 99 57.94 0.19 16.18
N GLN A 100 58.80 0.49 17.15
CA GLN A 100 59.32 1.81 17.52
C GLN A 100 60.18 2.39 16.38
N HIS A 101 60.06 3.71 16.13
CA HIS A 101 61.13 4.71 16.32
C HIS A 101 60.91 5.97 15.45
N HIS A 102 60.72 7.09 16.16
CA HIS A 102 61.21 8.46 15.95
C HIS A 102 61.33 9.08 14.54
N ASP A 103 60.53 10.14 14.34
CA ASP A 103 60.87 11.31 13.52
C ASP A 103 62.10 12.05 14.07
N HIS A 104 63.08 12.33 13.21
CA HIS A 104 63.88 13.55 13.29
C HIS A 104 64.30 14.03 11.91
N SER A 105 63.87 15.25 11.59
CA SER A 105 64.35 16.09 10.49
C SER A 105 65.80 16.50 10.69
N HIS A 106 66.65 16.38 9.65
CA HIS A 106 67.76 17.31 9.44
C HIS A 106 68.05 17.47 7.95
N THR A 107 68.06 18.74 7.53
CA THR A 107 68.68 19.27 6.32
C THR A 107 70.20 19.18 6.44
N HIS A 108 70.89 18.72 5.41
CA HIS A 108 72.20 19.26 5.02
C HIS A 108 72.51 18.99 3.55
N ASP A 109 72.93 20.07 2.91
CA ASP A 109 73.70 20.18 1.68
C ASP A 109 74.94 19.27 1.72
N GLU A 110 75.32 18.68 0.58
CA GLU A 110 76.69 18.51 0.07
C GLU A 110 76.72 17.42 -1.01
N ASN A 111 77.39 17.75 -2.11
CA ASN A 111 77.67 16.92 -3.27
C ASN A 111 78.31 15.57 -2.91
N HIS A 112 77.95 14.51 -3.62
CA HIS A 112 78.95 13.59 -4.21
C HIS A 112 78.32 12.71 -5.31
N ASP A 113 78.91 12.87 -6.49
CA ASP A 113 78.75 12.06 -7.70
C ASP A 113 79.26 10.64 -7.46
N HIS A 114 78.43 9.61 -7.72
CA HIS A 114 78.90 8.27 -8.06
C HIS A 114 77.83 7.50 -8.86
N SER A 115 78.13 7.34 -10.15
CA SER A 115 77.59 6.32 -11.03
C SER A 115 77.78 4.90 -10.47
N HIS A 116 76.74 4.05 -10.54
CA HIS A 116 76.91 2.64 -10.90
C HIS A 116 75.62 2.06 -11.50
N ASP A 117 75.74 1.73 -12.77
CA ASP A 117 74.89 0.82 -13.54
C ASP A 117 74.99 -0.60 -12.94
N HIS A 118 73.85 -1.22 -12.63
CA HIS A 118 73.69 -2.66 -12.62
C HIS A 118 72.24 -3.04 -12.95
N SER A 119 72.04 -3.38 -14.22
CA SER A 119 71.02 -4.31 -14.67
C SER A 119 71.11 -5.64 -13.91
N HIS A 120 69.99 -6.16 -13.39
CA HIS A 120 69.68 -7.59 -13.46
C HIS A 120 68.17 -7.84 -13.40
N ASP A 121 67.68 -8.31 -14.55
CA ASP A 121 66.48 -9.10 -14.73
C ASP A 121 66.58 -10.41 -13.92
N HIS A 122 65.57 -10.71 -13.11
CA HIS A 122 65.24 -12.08 -12.72
C HIS A 122 63.73 -12.26 -12.55
N SER A 123 63.12 -12.74 -13.62
CA SER A 123 61.92 -13.57 -13.58
C SER A 123 62.11 -14.80 -12.68
N HIS A 124 61.21 -15.02 -11.73
CA HIS A 124 60.95 -16.37 -11.19
C HIS A 124 59.45 -16.61 -11.05
N GLN A 125 58.95 -17.43 -11.96
CA GLN A 125 57.73 -18.22 -11.81
C GLN A 125 57.96 -19.27 -10.73
N HIS A 126 56.98 -19.45 -9.84
CA HIS A 126 56.81 -20.68 -9.09
C HIS A 126 55.36 -21.15 -9.23
N GLU A 127 55.19 -22.21 -10.01
CA GLU A 127 54.05 -23.10 -9.96
C GLU A 127 54.06 -23.88 -8.65
N HIS A 128 52.96 -23.83 -7.91
CA HIS A 128 52.60 -24.88 -6.97
C HIS A 128 51.15 -25.30 -7.24
N GLY A 129 51.02 -26.42 -7.94
CA GLY A 129 49.76 -27.14 -8.06
C GLY A 129 49.43 -27.83 -6.73
N HIS A 130 48.29 -27.45 -6.15
CA HIS A 130 47.56 -28.28 -5.22
C HIS A 130 46.10 -28.34 -5.65
N HIS A 131 45.76 -29.44 -6.32
CA HIS A 131 44.38 -29.87 -6.51
C HIS A 131 43.80 -30.29 -5.16
N HIS A 132 42.78 -29.57 -4.70
CA HIS A 132 41.78 -30.11 -3.80
C HIS A 132 40.40 -29.80 -4.37
N HIS A 133 39.83 -30.79 -5.05
CA HIS A 133 38.39 -30.84 -5.32
C HIS A 133 37.67 -31.12 -4.00
N HIS A 134 36.98 -30.11 -3.47
CA HIS A 134 35.87 -30.30 -2.56
C HIS A 134 34.64 -29.65 -3.20
N HIS A 135 33.86 -30.48 -3.90
CA HIS A 135 32.46 -30.19 -4.17
C HIS A 135 31.73 -30.25 -2.83
N HIS A 136 31.37 -29.09 -2.29
CA HIS A 136 30.33 -28.97 -1.30
C HIS A 136 29.30 -28.00 -1.84
N GLU A 137 28.29 -28.56 -2.53
CA GLU A 137 27.01 -27.88 -2.71
C GLU A 137 26.35 -27.77 -1.33
N HIS A 138 26.51 -26.61 -0.70
CA HIS A 138 25.62 -26.21 0.38
C HIS A 138 24.50 -25.37 -0.21
N HIS A 139 23.52 -26.06 -0.80
CA HIS A 139 22.16 -25.57 -0.87
C HIS A 139 21.61 -25.50 0.56
N HIS A 140 21.76 -24.34 1.21
CA HIS A 140 20.89 -23.98 2.31
C HIS A 140 19.77 -23.13 1.75
N ASP A 141 18.73 -23.86 1.38
CA ASP A 141 17.37 -23.41 1.16
C ASP A 141 16.93 -22.55 2.36
N HIS A 142 16.98 -21.23 2.18
CA HIS A 142 16.28 -20.27 3.03
C HIS A 142 14.97 -19.87 2.36
N GLY A 143 14.16 -20.86 2.01
CA GLY A 143 12.76 -20.72 1.61
C GLY A 143 11.82 -20.83 2.79
N HIS A 144 11.92 -19.94 3.77
CA HIS A 144 10.74 -19.60 4.59
C HIS A 144 10.17 -18.28 4.11
N ALA A 145 9.85 -18.24 2.81
CA ALA A 145 8.73 -17.45 2.36
C ALA A 145 7.49 -18.11 2.98
N HIS A 146 7.01 -17.55 4.07
CA HIS A 146 5.63 -17.78 4.48
C HIS A 146 4.75 -17.16 3.38
N HIS A 147 4.54 -17.91 2.30
CA HIS A 147 3.40 -17.70 1.41
C HIS A 147 2.18 -17.96 2.29
N HIS A 148 1.68 -16.89 2.89
CA HIS A 148 0.32 -16.87 3.38
C HIS A 148 -0.54 -17.07 2.13
N ASP A 149 -1.09 -18.27 2.00
CA ASP A 149 -2.03 -18.64 0.95
C ASP A 149 -3.32 -17.89 1.23
N HIS A 150 -3.32 -16.58 0.93
CA HIS A 150 -4.51 -15.78 0.96
C HIS A 150 -5.37 -16.23 -0.22
N HIS A 151 -6.62 -16.61 0.05
CA HIS A 151 -7.56 -17.01 -1.00
C HIS A 151 -7.91 -15.82 -1.89
N HIS A 152 -7.07 -15.52 -2.88
CA HIS A 152 -7.31 -14.51 -3.89
C HIS A 152 -8.37 -15.01 -4.88
N ARG A 153 -9.52 -14.33 -4.93
CA ARG A 153 -10.63 -14.67 -5.83
C ARG A 153 -10.44 -14.11 -7.22
N ALA A 154 -10.92 -14.84 -8.24
CA ALA A 154 -10.99 -14.29 -9.60
C ALA A 154 -12.13 -13.29 -9.73
N TYR A 155 -12.06 -12.39 -10.71
CA TYR A 155 -13.13 -11.43 -10.98
C TYR A 155 -14.50 -12.10 -11.15
N ARG A 156 -14.56 -13.24 -11.86
CA ARG A 156 -15.81 -13.98 -12.10
C ARG A 156 -16.43 -14.50 -10.80
N ASP A 157 -15.60 -14.93 -9.84
CA ASP A 157 -16.07 -15.46 -8.57
C ASP A 157 -16.68 -14.35 -7.71
N ILE A 158 -16.07 -13.17 -7.71
CA ILE A 158 -16.59 -11.99 -7.01
C ILE A 158 -17.91 -11.51 -7.64
N VAL A 159 -18.00 -11.46 -8.97
CA VAL A 159 -19.25 -11.12 -9.67
C VAL A 159 -20.35 -12.09 -9.27
N LYS A 160 -20.07 -13.40 -9.31
CA LYS A 160 -21.02 -14.44 -8.91
C LYS A 160 -21.44 -14.30 -7.45
N LEU A 161 -20.50 -14.04 -6.54
CA LEU A 161 -20.75 -13.82 -5.12
C LEU A 161 -21.76 -12.68 -4.90
N ILE A 162 -21.58 -11.55 -5.59
CA ILE A 162 -22.45 -10.37 -5.48
C ILE A 162 -23.81 -10.62 -6.14
N ASP A 163 -23.83 -11.29 -7.30
CA ASP A 163 -25.06 -11.60 -8.03
C ASP A 163 -25.95 -12.58 -7.26
N ASP A 164 -25.37 -13.58 -6.60
CA ASP A 164 -26.09 -14.58 -5.81
C ASP A 164 -26.60 -14.02 -4.47
N ALA A 165 -26.00 -12.94 -3.95
CA ALA A 165 -26.37 -12.33 -2.66
C ALA A 165 -27.74 -11.61 -2.68
N GLU A 166 -28.48 -11.60 -1.57
CA GLU A 166 -29.79 -10.91 -1.47
C GLU A 166 -29.68 -9.39 -1.18
N LEU A 167 -28.72 -8.73 -1.85
CA LEU A 167 -28.48 -7.28 -1.76
C LEU A 167 -29.45 -6.48 -2.65
N SER A 168 -29.64 -5.19 -2.34
CA SER A 168 -30.44 -4.29 -3.19
C SER A 168 -29.82 -4.16 -4.58
N SER A 169 -30.64 -3.93 -5.62
CA SER A 169 -30.15 -3.76 -7.00
C SER A 169 -29.11 -2.63 -7.09
N LYS A 170 -29.34 -1.52 -6.38
CA LYS A 170 -28.41 -0.38 -6.34
C LYS A 170 -27.05 -0.77 -5.75
N VAL A 171 -27.05 -1.53 -4.65
CA VAL A 171 -25.81 -2.03 -4.03
C VAL A 171 -25.04 -2.92 -4.99
N LYS A 172 -25.72 -3.88 -5.64
CA LYS A 172 -25.07 -4.75 -6.64
C LYS A 172 -24.49 -3.96 -7.80
N GLU A 173 -25.27 -3.04 -8.37
CA GLU A 173 -24.84 -2.19 -9.49
C GLU A 173 -23.57 -1.38 -9.14
N MET A 174 -23.55 -0.73 -7.97
CA MET A 174 -22.39 0.03 -7.51
C MET A 174 -21.17 -0.87 -7.27
N ALA A 175 -21.34 -1.97 -6.54
CA ALA A 175 -20.24 -2.89 -6.22
C ALA A 175 -19.64 -3.53 -7.48
N LEU A 176 -20.48 -4.03 -8.39
CA LEU A 176 -20.03 -4.61 -9.66
C LEU A 176 -19.35 -3.58 -10.56
N ALA A 177 -19.83 -2.33 -10.59
CA ALA A 177 -19.17 -1.27 -11.35
C ALA A 177 -17.77 -0.94 -10.81
N MET A 178 -17.61 -0.89 -9.48
CA MET A 178 -16.30 -0.71 -8.83
C MET A 178 -15.36 -1.88 -9.11
N PHE A 179 -15.81 -3.13 -8.92
CA PHE A 179 -15.00 -4.31 -9.24
C PHE A 179 -14.65 -4.40 -10.72
N LYS A 180 -15.57 -4.04 -11.61
CA LYS A 180 -15.31 -3.98 -13.05
C LYS A 180 -14.21 -2.98 -13.37
N LYS A 181 -14.24 -1.78 -12.77
CA LYS A 181 -13.21 -0.75 -12.95
C LYS A 181 -11.83 -1.24 -12.51
N ILE A 182 -11.76 -1.93 -11.37
CA ILE A 182 -10.51 -2.55 -10.88
C ILE A 182 -10.07 -3.67 -11.82
N GLY A 183 -10.95 -4.60 -12.18
CA GLY A 183 -10.66 -5.70 -13.09
C GLY A 183 -10.18 -5.25 -14.47
N GLU A 184 -10.75 -4.17 -15.00
CA GLU A 184 -10.31 -3.58 -16.27
C GLU A 184 -8.90 -2.98 -16.17
N ALA A 185 -8.54 -2.40 -15.01
CA ALA A 185 -7.20 -1.87 -14.78
C ALA A 185 -6.17 -3.01 -14.66
N GLU A 186 -6.47 -4.02 -13.84
CA GLU A 186 -5.63 -5.21 -13.66
C GLU A 186 -5.45 -5.99 -14.97
N GLY A 187 -6.53 -6.19 -15.72
CA GLY A 187 -6.47 -6.83 -17.03
C GLY A 187 -5.57 -6.08 -18.01
N ARG A 188 -5.58 -4.74 -18.00
CA ARG A 188 -4.66 -3.95 -18.84
C ARG A 188 -3.20 -4.07 -18.40
N ILE A 189 -2.94 -4.10 -17.10
CA ILE A 189 -1.58 -4.22 -16.54
C ILE A 189 -0.99 -5.60 -16.84
N HIS A 190 -1.81 -6.65 -16.73
CA HIS A 190 -1.38 -8.03 -16.92
C HIS A 190 -1.59 -8.57 -18.36
N GLY A 191 -2.19 -7.78 -19.25
CA GLY A 191 -2.49 -8.21 -20.62
C GLY A 191 -3.57 -9.31 -20.69
N LEU A 192 -4.47 -9.35 -19.72
CA LEU A 192 -5.53 -10.34 -19.58
C LEU A 192 -6.88 -9.73 -19.97
N ALA A 193 -7.79 -10.56 -20.50
CA ALA A 193 -9.18 -10.18 -20.63
C ALA A 193 -9.84 -10.14 -19.24
N LEU A 194 -10.83 -9.26 -19.05
CA LEU A 194 -11.48 -9.01 -17.76
C LEU A 194 -11.95 -10.30 -17.06
N GLN A 195 -12.53 -11.24 -17.81
CA GLN A 195 -13.01 -12.50 -17.25
C GLN A 195 -11.89 -13.42 -16.75
N ASP A 196 -10.65 -13.22 -17.19
CA ASP A 196 -9.49 -14.05 -16.85
C ASP A 196 -8.62 -13.38 -15.76
N VAL A 197 -9.07 -12.24 -15.21
CA VAL A 197 -8.35 -11.52 -14.16
C VAL A 197 -8.47 -12.25 -12.83
N HIS A 198 -7.31 -12.58 -12.27
CA HIS A 198 -7.13 -12.97 -10.88
C HIS A 198 -6.59 -11.78 -10.10
N PHE A 199 -7.31 -11.38 -9.05
CA PHE A 199 -6.92 -10.20 -8.29
C PHE A 199 -5.82 -10.53 -7.29
N HIS A 200 -4.61 -10.03 -7.54
CA HIS A 200 -3.47 -10.22 -6.66
C HIS A 200 -3.59 -9.38 -5.38
N GLU A 201 -4.01 -8.12 -5.46
CA GLU A 201 -4.10 -7.26 -4.27
C GLU A 201 -5.54 -7.01 -3.80
N VAL A 202 -6.52 -7.17 -4.70
CA VAL A 202 -7.92 -6.73 -4.49
C VAL A 202 -8.92 -7.90 -4.41
N GLY A 203 -8.42 -9.14 -4.49
CA GLY A 203 -9.23 -10.37 -4.45
C GLY A 203 -9.48 -10.91 -3.05
N ALA A 204 -8.86 -10.28 -2.05
CA ALA A 204 -8.97 -10.64 -0.65
C ALA A 204 -10.31 -10.21 -0.05
N VAL A 205 -10.70 -10.85 1.04
CA VAL A 205 -11.94 -10.58 1.78
C VAL A 205 -12.04 -9.11 2.16
N ASP A 206 -10.96 -8.49 2.65
CA ASP A 206 -10.95 -7.06 3.03
C ASP A 206 -11.43 -6.14 1.90
N SER A 207 -10.97 -6.38 0.67
CA SER A 207 -11.37 -5.58 -0.49
C SER A 207 -12.83 -5.80 -0.88
N ILE A 208 -13.35 -7.01 -0.70
CA ILE A 208 -14.78 -7.32 -0.90
C ILE A 208 -15.63 -6.58 0.12
N ILE A 209 -15.24 -6.62 1.39
CA ILE A 209 -15.94 -5.89 2.45
C ILE A 209 -15.88 -4.39 2.21
N ASP A 210 -14.72 -3.85 1.82
CA ASP A 210 -14.54 -2.43 1.51
C ASP A 210 -15.48 -1.95 0.39
N ILE A 211 -15.50 -2.65 -0.74
CA ILE A 211 -16.27 -2.25 -1.93
C ILE A 211 -17.77 -2.47 -1.72
N VAL A 212 -18.18 -3.66 -1.26
CA VAL A 212 -19.59 -3.96 -1.03
C VAL A 212 -20.13 -3.17 0.15
N GLY A 213 -19.35 -3.01 1.22
CA GLY A 213 -19.70 -2.22 2.39
C GLY A 213 -19.89 -0.75 2.06
N THR A 214 -19.01 -0.17 1.24
CA THR A 214 -19.18 1.19 0.72
C THR A 214 -20.50 1.34 -0.05
N ALA A 215 -20.81 0.40 -0.95
CA ALA A 215 -22.06 0.42 -1.71
C ALA A 215 -23.30 0.33 -0.79
N ILE A 216 -23.28 -0.54 0.23
CA ILE A 216 -24.35 -0.67 1.23
C ILE A 216 -24.57 0.66 1.96
N LEU A 217 -23.50 1.27 2.48
CA LEU A 217 -23.61 2.51 3.25
C LEU A 217 -24.08 3.69 2.40
N ILE A 218 -23.65 3.77 1.14
CA ILE A 218 -24.12 4.80 0.21
C ILE A 218 -25.61 4.64 -0.10
N ASP A 219 -26.09 3.41 -0.35
CA ASP A 219 -27.51 3.14 -0.57
C ASP A 219 -28.33 3.47 0.70
N GLN A 220 -27.83 3.08 1.88
CA GLN A 220 -28.45 3.37 3.17
C GLN A 220 -28.58 4.88 3.42
N LEU A 221 -27.54 5.66 3.13
CA LEU A 221 -27.54 7.10 3.30
C LEU A 221 -28.49 7.81 2.32
N GLY A 222 -28.93 7.14 1.24
CA GLY A 222 -29.92 7.67 0.30
C GLY A 222 -29.45 8.97 -0.37
N VAL A 223 -28.17 9.03 -0.76
CA VAL A 223 -27.58 10.20 -1.44
C VAL A 223 -28.03 10.25 -2.90
N ASP A 224 -28.33 11.44 -3.41
CA ASP A 224 -28.79 11.64 -4.79
C ASP A 224 -27.62 11.78 -5.76
N THR A 225 -26.54 12.42 -5.32
CA THR A 225 -25.34 12.64 -6.12
C THR A 225 -24.09 12.62 -5.24
N ILE A 226 -23.00 12.16 -5.83
CA ILE A 226 -21.69 12.07 -5.21
C ILE A 226 -20.75 12.97 -6.01
N LYS A 227 -19.99 13.79 -5.30
CA LYS A 227 -18.93 14.64 -5.84
C LYS A 227 -17.63 14.35 -5.09
N SER A 228 -16.49 14.67 -5.68
CA SER A 228 -15.19 14.43 -5.06
C SER A 228 -14.24 15.60 -5.26
N ALA A 229 -13.38 15.84 -4.27
CA ALA A 229 -12.15 16.58 -4.47
C ALA A 229 -11.23 15.85 -5.46
N ALA A 230 -10.24 16.56 -6.00
CA ALA A 230 -9.13 15.92 -6.72
C ALA A 230 -8.40 14.93 -5.80
N VAL A 231 -7.88 13.84 -6.40
CA VAL A 231 -7.36 12.69 -5.67
C VAL A 231 -5.86 12.81 -5.43
N PRO A 232 -5.37 12.90 -4.17
CA PRO A 232 -3.94 12.87 -3.90
C PRO A 232 -3.45 11.42 -3.85
N THR A 233 -2.39 11.14 -4.60
CA THR A 233 -1.83 9.79 -4.66
C THR A 233 -0.68 9.57 -3.67
N GLY A 234 -0.06 10.65 -3.21
CA GLY A 234 1.24 10.62 -2.55
C GLY A 234 2.36 10.38 -3.56
N PHE A 235 3.57 10.11 -3.05
CA PHE A 235 4.74 9.81 -3.88
C PHE A 235 5.69 8.81 -3.22
N GLY A 236 6.71 8.39 -3.98
CA GLY A 236 7.77 7.50 -3.49
C GLY A 236 7.67 6.12 -4.14
N LYS A 237 7.96 5.08 -3.35
CA LYS A 237 7.92 3.68 -3.79
C LYS A 237 7.24 2.83 -2.73
N ILE A 238 6.55 1.79 -3.17
CA ILE A 238 5.93 0.77 -2.32
C ILE A 238 6.39 -0.61 -2.77
N HIS A 239 6.32 -1.58 -1.86
CA HIS A 239 6.53 -2.98 -2.18
C HIS A 239 5.17 -3.65 -2.30
N ILE A 240 4.95 -4.29 -3.44
CA ILE A 240 3.76 -5.07 -3.78
C ILE A 240 4.19 -6.49 -4.18
N ASP A 241 3.24 -7.40 -4.44
CA ASP A 241 3.53 -8.79 -4.82
C ASP A 241 4.43 -8.89 -6.08
N HIS A 242 4.40 -7.85 -6.90
CA HIS A 242 5.18 -7.74 -8.13
C HIS A 242 6.53 -7.03 -7.93
N GLY A 243 6.92 -6.74 -6.70
CA GLY A 243 8.17 -6.07 -6.33
C GLY A 243 7.98 -4.59 -5.98
N ILE A 244 9.02 -3.78 -6.21
CA ILE A 244 9.03 -2.37 -5.81
C ILE A 244 8.53 -1.48 -6.95
N TYR A 245 7.42 -0.78 -6.74
CA TYR A 245 6.79 0.10 -7.72
C TYR A 245 6.73 1.56 -7.24
N PRO A 246 6.68 2.54 -8.16
CA PRO A 246 6.41 3.92 -7.80
C PRO A 246 5.01 4.09 -7.21
N VAL A 247 4.83 5.15 -6.42
CA VAL A 247 3.50 5.66 -6.05
C VAL A 247 3.16 6.80 -7.02
N PRO A 248 1.95 6.81 -7.62
CA PRO A 248 0.86 5.85 -7.44
C PRO A 248 1.16 4.46 -8.01
N ALA A 249 0.64 3.42 -7.35
CA ALA A 249 0.74 2.04 -7.81
C ALA A 249 0.15 1.88 -9.24
N PRO A 250 0.61 0.90 -10.05
CA PRO A 250 0.15 0.71 -11.41
C PRO A 250 -1.38 0.61 -11.55
N ALA A 251 -2.02 -0.24 -10.73
CA ALA A 251 -3.47 -0.43 -10.73
C ALA A 251 -4.21 0.85 -10.35
N THR A 252 -3.77 1.52 -9.28
CA THR A 252 -4.31 2.80 -8.83
C THR A 252 -4.26 3.86 -9.94
N LEU A 253 -3.11 4.04 -10.59
CA LEU A 253 -2.97 5.03 -11.66
C LEU A 253 -3.81 4.70 -12.89
N GLU A 254 -3.93 3.40 -13.23
CA GLU A 254 -4.77 2.96 -14.34
C GLU A 254 -6.26 3.18 -14.05
N ILE A 255 -6.72 2.97 -12.81
CA ILE A 255 -8.10 3.27 -12.38
C ILE A 255 -8.39 4.77 -12.48
N LEU A 256 -7.43 5.61 -12.08
CA LEU A 256 -7.53 7.08 -12.08
C LEU A 256 -7.41 7.70 -13.48
N ARG A 257 -7.31 6.92 -14.56
CA ARG A 257 -7.34 7.46 -15.92
C ARG A 257 -8.62 8.27 -16.17
N GLY A 258 -8.46 9.56 -16.43
CA GLY A 258 -9.57 10.52 -16.63
C GLY A 258 -10.08 11.18 -15.34
N VAL A 259 -9.55 10.80 -14.18
CA VAL A 259 -9.83 11.43 -12.88
C VAL A 259 -8.81 12.53 -12.61
N GLN A 260 -9.25 13.63 -11.99
CA GLN A 260 -8.34 14.70 -11.59
C GLN A 260 -7.50 14.27 -10.38
N VAL A 261 -6.20 14.12 -10.59
CA VAL A 261 -5.22 13.87 -9.52
C VAL A 261 -4.57 15.18 -9.06
N VAL A 262 -4.12 15.21 -7.81
CA VAL A 262 -3.39 16.34 -7.22
C VAL A 262 -2.09 15.86 -6.59
N GLU A 263 -1.07 16.71 -6.66
CA GLU A 263 0.21 16.47 -6.02
C GLU A 263 0.06 16.41 -4.49
N SER A 264 0.92 15.61 -3.84
CA SER A 264 1.00 15.52 -2.39
C SER A 264 2.46 15.43 -1.96
N GLU A 265 2.79 16.09 -0.85
CA GLU A 265 4.12 16.07 -0.22
C GLU A 265 4.32 14.87 0.72
N ILE A 266 3.38 13.92 0.76
CA ILE A 266 3.49 12.74 1.62
C ILE A 266 4.13 11.57 0.85
N LYS A 267 5.28 11.13 1.37
CA LYS A 267 6.03 9.97 0.84
C LYS A 267 5.40 8.64 1.30
N ALA A 268 4.20 8.36 0.82
CA ALA A 268 3.51 7.09 1.00
C ALA A 268 2.44 6.95 -0.08
N GLU A 269 1.96 5.72 -0.31
CA GLU A 269 0.68 5.55 -1.00
C GLU A 269 -0.45 6.08 -0.11
N LEU A 270 -1.12 7.14 -0.58
CA LEU A 270 -2.27 7.78 0.07
C LEU A 270 -3.60 7.29 -0.50
N THR A 271 -3.62 6.92 -1.78
CA THR A 271 -4.81 6.37 -2.44
C THR A 271 -4.53 4.93 -2.85
N THR A 272 -5.30 3.99 -2.31
CA THR A 272 -5.22 2.57 -2.67
C THR A 272 -6.04 2.28 -3.94
N PRO A 273 -5.87 1.11 -4.58
CA PRO A 273 -6.71 0.71 -5.71
C PRO A 273 -8.21 0.74 -5.38
N THR A 274 -8.60 0.28 -4.18
CA THR A 274 -10.00 0.30 -3.71
C THR A 274 -10.53 1.72 -3.56
N GLY A 275 -9.76 2.61 -2.91
CA GLY A 275 -10.12 4.02 -2.79
C GLY A 275 -10.28 4.70 -4.15
N ALA A 276 -9.31 4.51 -5.05
CA ALA A 276 -9.38 5.04 -6.42
C ALA A 276 -10.64 4.56 -7.16
N ALA A 277 -11.00 3.29 -7.04
CA ALA A 277 -12.17 2.73 -7.71
C ALA A 277 -13.48 3.34 -7.20
N ILE A 278 -13.61 3.54 -5.88
CA ILE A 278 -14.77 4.16 -5.25
C ILE A 278 -15.04 5.54 -5.87
N VAL A 279 -14.07 6.45 -5.85
CA VAL A 279 -14.29 7.80 -6.40
C VAL A 279 -14.38 7.82 -7.91
N ALA A 280 -13.60 6.99 -8.62
CA ALA A 280 -13.62 6.96 -10.08
C ALA A 280 -14.94 6.46 -10.66
N VAL A 281 -15.68 5.64 -9.91
CA VAL A 281 -16.98 5.09 -10.34
C VAL A 281 -18.15 5.89 -9.79
N LEU A 282 -18.10 6.28 -8.51
CA LEU A 282 -19.26 6.86 -7.84
C LEU A 282 -19.34 8.38 -7.99
N ALA A 283 -18.22 9.08 -8.11
CA ALA A 283 -18.24 10.53 -8.24
C ALA A 283 -18.75 10.94 -9.64
N SER A 284 -19.82 11.72 -9.65
CA SER A 284 -20.37 12.32 -10.88
C SER A 284 -19.57 13.53 -11.37
N GLU A 285 -18.81 14.16 -10.47
CA GLU A 285 -18.03 15.35 -10.73
C GLU A 285 -16.82 15.42 -9.79
N PHE A 286 -15.68 15.83 -10.32
CA PHE A 286 -14.51 16.22 -9.54
C PHE A 286 -14.42 17.75 -9.49
N CYS A 287 -14.55 18.34 -8.30
CA CYS A 287 -14.64 19.78 -8.11
C CYS A 287 -13.99 20.22 -6.79
N SER A 288 -13.81 21.54 -6.61
CA SER A 288 -13.55 22.10 -5.28
C SER A 288 -14.77 21.92 -4.37
N PHE A 289 -14.62 22.22 -3.08
CA PHE A 289 -15.71 22.11 -2.11
C PHE A 289 -16.98 22.84 -2.62
N PRO A 290 -18.10 22.12 -2.82
CA PRO A 290 -19.28 22.69 -3.46
C PRO A 290 -20.06 23.59 -2.51
N SER A 291 -20.81 24.56 -3.06
CA SER A 291 -21.80 25.32 -2.28
C SER A 291 -22.94 24.38 -1.89
N MET A 292 -23.14 24.17 -0.59
CA MET A 292 -24.20 23.31 -0.04
C MET A 292 -24.47 23.68 1.43
N LYS A 293 -25.66 23.35 1.93
CA LYS A 293 -25.95 23.39 3.36
C LYS A 293 -25.48 22.07 3.98
N VAL A 294 -24.36 22.10 4.67
CA VAL A 294 -23.80 20.92 5.36
C VAL A 294 -24.74 20.44 6.46
N THR A 295 -25.04 19.15 6.48
CA THR A 295 -25.86 18.49 7.51
C THR A 295 -25.05 17.51 8.35
N GLU A 296 -24.19 16.71 7.72
CA GLU A 296 -23.36 15.72 8.42
C GLU A 296 -21.92 15.77 7.91
N ILE A 297 -20.97 15.42 8.79
CA ILE A 297 -19.55 15.31 8.48
C ILE A 297 -19.05 14.03 9.13
N GLY A 298 -18.28 13.23 8.39
CA GLY A 298 -17.64 12.04 8.92
C GLY A 298 -16.18 11.96 8.56
N TYR A 299 -15.38 11.39 9.46
CA TYR A 299 -13.96 11.11 9.27
C TYR A 299 -13.66 9.63 9.43
N GLY A 300 -13.06 9.04 8.40
CA GLY A 300 -12.58 7.67 8.41
C GLY A 300 -11.06 7.63 8.51
N ALA A 301 -10.54 6.84 9.45
CA ALA A 301 -9.11 6.84 9.75
C ALA A 301 -8.34 5.80 8.95
N GLY A 302 -7.26 6.21 8.30
CA GLY A 302 -6.32 5.30 7.66
C GLY A 302 -5.32 4.71 8.66
N THR A 303 -4.72 3.58 8.31
CA THR A 303 -3.84 2.85 9.25
C THR A 303 -2.52 3.58 9.48
N LYS A 304 -1.90 4.14 8.43
CA LYS A 304 -0.63 4.89 8.53
C LYS A 304 -0.78 6.13 9.41
N THR A 305 0.32 6.56 10.03
CA THR A 305 0.38 7.79 10.85
C THR A 305 1.51 8.66 10.33
N PHE A 306 1.25 9.95 10.12
CA PHE A 306 2.23 10.92 9.65
C PHE A 306 2.38 12.05 10.69
N PRO A 307 3.59 12.51 11.04
CA PRO A 307 3.80 13.46 12.12
C PRO A 307 2.98 14.76 12.01
N ASN A 308 2.82 15.31 10.81
CA ASN A 308 2.18 16.60 10.58
C ASN A 308 1.01 16.53 9.57
N HIS A 309 0.48 15.33 9.31
CA HIS A 309 -0.60 15.13 8.35
C HIS A 309 -1.59 14.07 8.86
N PRO A 310 -2.87 14.43 9.11
CA PRO A 310 -3.85 13.45 9.59
C PRO A 310 -4.21 12.49 8.47
N ASN A 311 -3.87 11.20 8.62
CA ASN A 311 -4.26 10.18 7.65
C ASN A 311 -5.76 9.82 7.78
N VAL A 312 -6.63 10.64 7.22
CA VAL A 312 -8.09 10.52 7.32
C VAL A 312 -8.77 10.87 5.99
N LEU A 313 -9.89 10.21 5.70
CA LEU A 313 -10.81 10.64 4.66
C LEU A 313 -11.93 11.41 5.33
N ARG A 314 -12.26 12.60 4.80
CA ARG A 314 -13.46 13.34 5.21
C ARG A 314 -14.56 13.13 4.18
N VAL A 315 -15.76 12.83 4.66
CA VAL A 315 -16.98 12.93 3.87
C VAL A 315 -17.86 14.03 4.43
N VAL A 316 -18.55 14.74 3.54
CA VAL A 316 -19.48 15.81 3.90
C VAL A 316 -20.81 15.55 3.21
N ILE A 317 -21.89 15.49 3.98
CA ILE A 317 -23.25 15.33 3.47
C ILE A 317 -24.02 16.63 3.67
N GLY A 318 -24.87 16.97 2.71
CA GLY A 318 -25.74 18.13 2.84
C GLY A 318 -26.68 18.31 1.65
N GLU A 319 -27.32 19.48 1.63
CA GLU A 319 -28.38 19.79 0.67
C GLU A 319 -27.94 20.89 -0.30
N GLN A 320 -28.19 20.64 -1.59
CA GLN A 320 -28.15 21.62 -2.68
C GLN A 320 -29.55 21.91 -3.20
#